data_AF-A0A2M8UFC4-F1
#
_entry.id   AF-A0A2M8UFC4-F1
#
_cell.length_a   1.000
_cell.length_b   1.000
_cell.length_c   1.000
_cell.angle_alpha   90.00
_cell.angle_beta   90.00
_cell.angle_gamma   90.00
#
_symmetry.space_group_name_H-M   'P 1'
#
loop_
_entity.id
_entity.type
_entity.pdbx_description
1 polymer ?
#
loop_
_entity_poly.entity_id
_entity_poly.type
_entity_poly.pdbx_seq_one_letter_code
_entity_poly.pdbx_strand_id
1 'polypeptide(L)'
;MMIPNTEMMPASDVPVAMWLIKAGLEDVSSDVLITDFCARSVEAGIPLQRVFVGMATLHPLLRARGYTWMRDGGLVGNDAMPHRDPNDEPEAWVASPLRHMLSNDVQEMRRLLVGDKAVYDFSVLREFADQGLTDWCAMAHSFGWTFEDSRHITDRYAGIGMISSFTTAQAGGFTDDQLTRLRRLVPLLALAVKAATLTQMSRDLTAAYIGGDAAHRVLNGVIRRGQAERVEAVILYADLRGFTALADRLAIEPLVETLNAYFDCLGPAIEVGGGQVLKFLGDGLLASFQLDGRRAGRDVGTAALKAARDALDAVAALNAERAAVGLPVLALDIALHEGLVMYGNVGTGARLDFTLIGPTVNEAARLENLCGALDCNLVASESFVRLIGSDAGLVSLGRHVLRGVAEMREVFGLAK
;
A
#
# COMPACT_ATOMS: atom_id res chain seq x y z
N MET A 1 -13.32 -30.32 16.08
CA MET A 1 -13.51 -29.76 14.72
C MET A 1 -14.06 -30.87 13.85
N MET A 2 -15.37 -30.94 13.65
CA MET A 2 -15.96 -31.87 12.66
C MET A 2 -15.54 -31.37 11.29
N ILE A 3 -14.94 -32.23 10.46
CA ILE A 3 -14.78 -31.98 9.03
C ILE A 3 -16.21 -31.99 8.47
N PRO A 4 -16.80 -30.86 8.03
CA PRO A 4 -18.14 -30.89 7.45
C PRO A 4 -18.04 -31.59 6.09
N ASN A 5 -19.01 -32.46 5.81
CA ASN A 5 -19.15 -33.25 4.57
C ASN A 5 -18.12 -34.37 4.34
N THR A 6 -18.46 -35.57 4.82
CA THR A 6 -17.88 -36.85 4.37
C THR A 6 -18.48 -37.36 3.05
N GLU A 7 -19.45 -36.65 2.48
CA GLU A 7 -20.00 -36.98 1.17
C GLU A 7 -19.02 -36.65 0.05
N MET A 8 -18.94 -37.55 -0.94
CA MET A 8 -18.06 -37.42 -2.08
C MET A 8 -18.40 -36.16 -2.89
N MET A 9 -17.39 -35.38 -3.25
CA MET A 9 -17.55 -34.18 -4.08
C MET A 9 -18.12 -34.57 -5.46
N PRO A 10 -19.16 -33.85 -5.96
CA PRO A 10 -19.68 -34.10 -7.30
C PRO A 10 -18.57 -34.03 -8.35
N ALA A 11 -18.60 -34.91 -9.35
CA ALA A 11 -17.58 -34.94 -10.40
C ALA A 11 -17.47 -33.60 -11.16
N SER A 12 -18.57 -32.82 -11.24
CA SER A 12 -18.59 -31.47 -11.81
C SER A 12 -17.84 -30.43 -10.98
N ASP A 13 -17.66 -30.65 -9.68
CA ASP A 13 -16.97 -29.72 -8.76
C ASP A 13 -15.48 -29.97 -8.65
N VAL A 14 -15.03 -31.21 -8.90
CA VAL A 14 -13.62 -31.60 -8.78
C VAL A 14 -12.70 -30.71 -9.61
N PRO A 15 -12.99 -30.37 -10.89
CA PRO A 15 -12.15 -29.46 -11.65
C PRO A 15 -12.05 -28.06 -11.04
N VAL A 16 -13.15 -27.53 -10.47
CA VAL A 16 -13.19 -26.22 -9.81
C VAL A 16 -12.33 -26.23 -8.55
N ALA A 17 -12.49 -27.25 -7.72
CA ALA A 17 -11.72 -27.44 -6.49
C ALA A 17 -10.22 -27.59 -6.76
N MET A 18 -9.83 -28.44 -7.72
CA MET A 18 -8.43 -28.64 -8.10
C MET A 18 -7.79 -27.38 -8.68
N TRP A 19 -8.55 -26.62 -9.46
CA TRP A 19 -8.09 -25.34 -9.98
C TRP A 19 -7.88 -24.31 -8.86
N LEU A 20 -8.82 -24.19 -7.90
CA LEU A 20 -8.66 -23.28 -6.76
C LEU A 20 -7.42 -23.59 -5.92
N ILE A 21 -7.17 -24.88 -5.65
CA ILE A 21 -5.97 -25.32 -4.93
C ILE A 21 -4.71 -24.91 -5.69
N LYS A 22 -4.65 -25.23 -6.99
CA LYS A 22 -3.51 -24.88 -7.84
C LYS A 22 -3.30 -23.37 -7.91
N ALA A 23 -4.35 -22.61 -8.15
CA ALA A 23 -4.30 -21.15 -8.28
C ALA A 23 -3.86 -20.48 -6.97
N GLY A 24 -4.31 -21.00 -5.81
CA GLY A 24 -3.83 -20.55 -4.51
C GLY A 24 -2.35 -20.85 -4.25
N LEU A 25 -1.83 -21.98 -4.75
CA LEU A 25 -0.40 -22.31 -4.66
C LEU A 25 0.47 -21.47 -5.61
N GLU A 26 -0.09 -21.04 -6.73
CA GLU A 26 0.60 -20.25 -7.77
C GLU A 26 0.48 -18.73 -7.58
N ASP A 27 -0.03 -18.27 -6.43
CA ASP A 27 -0.19 -16.85 -6.09
C ASP A 27 -1.02 -16.06 -7.13
N VAL A 28 -2.04 -16.70 -7.71
CA VAL A 28 -2.95 -16.06 -8.66
C VAL A 28 -3.69 -14.91 -7.96
N SER A 29 -3.79 -13.76 -8.63
CA SER A 29 -4.40 -12.57 -8.05
C SER A 29 -5.89 -12.76 -7.73
N SER A 30 -6.38 -12.05 -6.71
CA SER A 30 -7.76 -12.20 -6.23
C SER A 30 -8.81 -11.88 -7.30
N ASP A 31 -8.56 -10.92 -8.19
CA ASP A 31 -9.44 -10.59 -9.32
C ASP A 31 -9.62 -11.77 -10.29
N VAL A 32 -8.53 -12.45 -10.65
CA VAL A 32 -8.57 -13.65 -11.49
C VAL A 32 -9.20 -14.81 -10.73
N LEU A 33 -8.81 -15.04 -9.46
CA LEU A 33 -9.37 -16.09 -8.62
C LEU A 33 -10.91 -16.03 -8.55
N ILE A 34 -11.45 -14.84 -8.28
CA ILE A 34 -12.89 -14.63 -8.13
C ILE A 34 -13.60 -14.77 -9.48
N THR A 35 -13.03 -14.18 -10.54
CA THR A 35 -13.63 -14.22 -11.88
C THR A 35 -13.74 -15.65 -12.41
N ASP A 36 -12.63 -16.38 -12.39
CA ASP A 36 -12.58 -17.75 -12.89
C ASP A 36 -13.36 -18.72 -11.99
N PHE A 37 -13.38 -18.49 -10.67
CA PHE A 37 -14.24 -19.24 -9.75
C PHE A 37 -15.71 -19.12 -10.15
N CYS A 38 -16.18 -17.90 -10.42
CA CYS A 38 -17.57 -17.65 -10.81
C CYS A 38 -17.89 -18.32 -12.14
N ALA A 39 -17.04 -18.13 -13.16
CA ALA A 39 -17.22 -18.74 -14.48
C ALA A 39 -17.29 -20.28 -14.41
N ARG A 40 -16.33 -20.91 -13.72
CA ARG A 40 -16.26 -22.37 -13.56
C ARG A 40 -17.43 -22.91 -12.74
N SER A 41 -17.89 -22.18 -11.72
CA SER A 41 -19.06 -22.57 -10.94
C SER A 41 -20.34 -22.56 -11.78
N VAL A 42 -20.49 -21.57 -12.67
CA VAL A 42 -21.59 -21.50 -13.63
C VAL A 42 -21.55 -22.67 -14.62
N GLU A 43 -20.37 -22.97 -15.18
CA GLU A 43 -20.17 -24.13 -16.07
C GLU A 43 -20.46 -25.46 -15.36
N ALA A 44 -20.15 -25.56 -14.06
CA ALA A 44 -20.46 -26.71 -13.23
C ALA A 44 -21.95 -26.79 -12.83
N GLY A 45 -22.80 -25.83 -13.21
CA GLY A 45 -24.24 -25.85 -12.96
C GLY A 45 -24.69 -25.16 -11.66
N ILE A 46 -23.87 -24.28 -11.09
CA ILE A 46 -24.26 -23.36 -10.00
C ILE A 46 -24.60 -22.00 -10.65
N PRO A 47 -25.87 -21.61 -10.76
CA PRO A 47 -26.29 -20.48 -11.60
C PRO A 47 -26.09 -19.15 -10.89
N LEU A 48 -24.85 -18.73 -10.74
CA LEU A 48 -24.46 -17.44 -10.19
C LEU A 48 -24.85 -16.32 -11.16
N GLN A 49 -25.50 -15.28 -10.64
CA GLN A 49 -25.86 -14.06 -11.41
C GLN A 49 -25.00 -12.86 -10.97
N ARG A 50 -24.86 -12.67 -9.66
CA ARG A 50 -23.98 -11.67 -9.07
C ARG A 50 -23.22 -12.29 -7.90
N VAL A 51 -21.93 -11.96 -7.80
CA VAL A 51 -21.08 -12.35 -6.68
C VAL A 51 -20.36 -11.13 -6.14
N PHE A 52 -20.33 -11.00 -4.82
CA PHE A 52 -19.48 -10.05 -4.10
C PHE A 52 -18.51 -10.81 -3.23
N VAL A 53 -17.26 -10.37 -3.17
CA VAL A 53 -16.24 -10.87 -2.25
C VAL A 53 -15.52 -9.67 -1.65
N GLY A 54 -15.65 -9.50 -0.32
CA GLY A 54 -14.90 -8.53 0.46
C GLY A 54 -13.87 -9.23 1.34
N MET A 55 -12.68 -8.65 1.44
CA MET A 55 -11.64 -9.13 2.36
C MET A 55 -10.96 -7.97 3.07
N ALA A 56 -10.61 -8.16 4.33
CA ALA A 56 -9.83 -7.16 5.06
C ALA A 56 -8.39 -7.11 4.52
N THR A 57 -7.80 -5.92 4.58
CA THR A 57 -6.41 -5.68 4.22
C THR A 57 -5.62 -5.18 5.43
N LEU A 58 -4.32 -5.48 5.52
CA LEU A 58 -3.40 -4.86 6.49
C LEU A 58 -2.67 -3.66 5.86
N HIS A 59 -3.22 -3.10 4.77
CA HIS A 59 -2.60 -1.99 4.06
C HIS A 59 -2.75 -0.69 4.87
N PRO A 60 -1.70 0.17 4.97
CA PRO A 60 -1.77 1.40 5.78
C PRO A 60 -2.87 2.39 5.36
N LEU A 61 -3.23 2.40 4.07
CA LEU A 61 -4.27 3.27 3.52
C LEU A 61 -5.62 2.58 3.29
N LEU A 62 -5.65 1.24 3.22
CA LEU A 62 -6.84 0.49 2.83
C LEU A 62 -7.24 -0.47 3.95
N ARG A 63 -8.49 -0.37 4.38
CA ARG A 63 -9.10 -1.27 5.37
C ARG A 63 -9.53 -2.59 4.74
N ALA A 64 -10.09 -2.53 3.54
CA ALA A 64 -10.60 -3.70 2.85
C ALA A 64 -10.57 -3.51 1.33
N ARG A 65 -10.68 -4.63 0.62
CA ARG A 65 -10.89 -4.64 -0.83
C ARG A 65 -12.14 -5.45 -1.16
N GLY A 66 -12.99 -4.89 -2.01
CA GLY A 66 -14.23 -5.50 -2.47
C GLY A 66 -14.19 -5.80 -3.95
N TYR A 67 -14.70 -6.97 -4.35
CA TYR A 67 -14.79 -7.41 -5.74
C TYR A 67 -16.25 -7.72 -6.06
N THR A 68 -16.75 -7.17 -7.16
CA THR A 68 -18.09 -7.46 -7.68
C THR A 68 -18.00 -8.09 -9.06
N TRP A 69 -18.47 -9.33 -9.18
CA TRP A 69 -18.62 -10.04 -10.44
C TRP A 69 -20.10 -10.15 -10.82
N MET A 70 -20.38 -9.97 -12.12
CA MET A 70 -21.70 -10.08 -12.74
C MET A 70 -21.62 -11.04 -13.91
N ARG A 71 -22.61 -11.92 -14.08
CA ARG A 71 -22.63 -12.94 -15.15
C ARG A 71 -22.46 -12.36 -16.55
N ASP A 72 -23.11 -11.23 -16.81
CA ASP A 72 -23.15 -10.61 -18.14
C ASP A 72 -22.05 -9.55 -18.35
N GLY A 73 -21.27 -9.24 -17.30
CA GLY A 73 -20.29 -8.15 -17.29
C GLY A 73 -18.90 -8.52 -16.79
N GLY A 74 -18.68 -9.74 -16.31
CA GLY A 74 -17.41 -10.14 -15.69
C GLY A 74 -17.17 -9.40 -14.37
N LEU A 75 -15.92 -9.06 -14.09
CA LEU A 75 -15.56 -8.27 -12.91
C LEU A 75 -15.86 -6.78 -13.17
N VAL A 76 -16.85 -6.24 -12.45
CA VAL A 76 -17.38 -4.87 -12.67
C VAL A 76 -16.85 -3.88 -11.62
N GLY A 77 -16.33 -4.37 -10.48
CA GLY A 77 -15.80 -3.51 -9.43
C GLY A 77 -14.63 -4.13 -8.69
N ASN A 78 -13.64 -3.28 -8.39
CA ASN A 78 -12.52 -3.53 -7.48
C ASN A 78 -12.41 -2.32 -6.54
N ASP A 79 -13.24 -2.33 -5.50
CA ASP A 79 -13.42 -1.19 -4.62
C ASP A 79 -12.37 -1.22 -3.51
N ALA A 80 -11.46 -0.26 -3.56
CA ALA A 80 -10.55 0.05 -2.46
C ALA A 80 -11.33 0.80 -1.37
N MET A 81 -11.41 0.20 -0.18
CA MET A 81 -12.07 0.81 0.97
C MET A 81 -11.00 1.41 1.89
N PRO A 82 -10.86 2.75 1.96
CA PRO A 82 -9.85 3.37 2.81
C PRO A 82 -10.18 3.19 4.30
N HIS A 83 -9.17 3.37 5.15
CA HIS A 83 -9.43 3.56 6.58
C HIS A 83 -10.27 4.83 6.78
N ARG A 84 -11.30 4.73 7.62
CA ARG A 84 -12.20 5.84 7.95
C ARG A 84 -12.45 5.86 9.45
N ASP A 85 -12.88 7.01 9.95
CA ASP A 85 -13.43 7.10 11.31
C ASP A 85 -14.58 6.07 11.42
N PRO A 86 -14.58 5.19 12.44
CA PRO A 86 -15.68 4.26 12.68
C PRO A 86 -17.06 4.93 12.81
N ASN A 87 -17.11 6.23 13.09
CA ASN A 87 -18.34 7.02 13.18
C ASN A 87 -18.78 7.63 11.84
N ASP A 88 -17.96 7.54 10.78
CA ASP A 88 -18.22 8.07 9.44
C ASP A 88 -18.25 6.93 8.39
N GLU A 89 -18.97 5.85 8.71
CA GLU A 89 -19.21 4.76 7.76
C GLU A 89 -20.38 5.10 6.81
N PRO A 90 -20.28 4.75 5.51
CA PRO A 90 -21.37 4.97 4.56
C PRO A 90 -22.67 4.29 5.02
N GLU A 91 -23.80 5.00 4.92
CA GLU A 91 -25.11 4.49 5.35
C GLU A 91 -25.48 3.16 4.67
N ALA A 92 -25.14 3.02 3.38
CA ALA A 92 -25.34 1.77 2.63
C ALA A 92 -24.57 0.57 3.22
N TRP A 93 -23.38 0.78 3.79
CA TRP A 93 -22.63 -0.26 4.49
C TRP A 93 -23.25 -0.59 5.84
N VAL A 94 -23.60 0.43 6.63
CA VAL A 94 -24.23 0.28 7.95
C VAL A 94 -25.54 -0.51 7.85
N ALA A 95 -26.35 -0.24 6.83
CA ALA A 95 -27.60 -0.92 6.55
C ALA A 95 -27.45 -2.26 5.79
N SER A 96 -26.22 -2.72 5.53
CA SER A 96 -26.00 -3.92 4.71
C SER A 96 -26.15 -5.23 5.51
N PRO A 97 -26.63 -6.32 4.87
CA PRO A 97 -26.67 -7.65 5.50
C PRO A 97 -25.28 -8.16 5.85
N LEU A 98 -24.25 -7.79 5.08
CA LEU A 98 -22.86 -8.18 5.31
C LEU A 98 -22.32 -7.54 6.60
N ARG A 99 -22.58 -6.25 6.84
CA ARG A 99 -22.26 -5.58 8.09
C ARG A 99 -23.00 -6.23 9.27
N HIS A 100 -24.28 -6.56 9.11
CA HIS A 100 -25.02 -7.28 10.13
C HIS A 100 -24.36 -8.63 10.46
N MET A 101 -23.98 -9.42 9.45
CA MET A 101 -23.30 -10.70 9.65
C MET A 101 -22.01 -10.55 10.45
N LEU A 102 -21.16 -9.59 10.08
CA LEU A 102 -19.89 -9.33 10.77
C LEU A 102 -20.09 -8.86 12.21
N SER A 103 -21.13 -8.04 12.46
CA SER A 103 -21.38 -7.47 13.79
C SER A 103 -21.96 -8.48 14.78
N ASN A 104 -22.60 -9.54 14.27
CA ASN A 104 -23.33 -10.53 15.06
C ASN A 104 -22.74 -11.94 14.94
N ASP A 105 -21.53 -12.07 14.39
CA ASP A 105 -20.82 -13.35 14.19
C ASP A 105 -21.65 -14.40 13.41
N VAL A 106 -22.42 -13.96 12.41
CA VAL A 106 -23.22 -14.84 11.56
C VAL A 106 -22.37 -15.32 10.38
N GLN A 107 -22.08 -16.62 10.35
CA GLN A 107 -21.20 -17.23 9.34
C GLN A 107 -21.91 -17.53 8.01
N GLU A 108 -23.21 -17.74 8.02
CA GLU A 108 -23.99 -17.96 6.79
C GLU A 108 -25.37 -17.31 6.93
N MET A 109 -25.84 -16.65 5.86
CA MET A 109 -27.18 -16.09 5.77
C MET A 109 -27.77 -16.36 4.39
N ARG A 110 -29.07 -16.71 4.32
CA ARG A 110 -29.81 -16.85 3.07
C ARG A 110 -31.13 -16.09 3.15
N ARG A 111 -31.53 -15.48 2.03
CA ARG A 111 -32.79 -14.77 1.84
C ARG A 111 -33.34 -15.09 0.46
N LEU A 112 -34.48 -15.77 0.43
CA LEU A 112 -35.27 -15.86 -0.79
C LEU A 112 -35.80 -14.47 -1.12
N LEU A 113 -35.77 -14.13 -2.40
CA LEU A 113 -36.18 -12.81 -2.90
C LEU A 113 -37.50 -12.88 -3.68
N VAL A 114 -38.09 -14.07 -3.82
CA VAL A 114 -39.35 -14.29 -4.54
C VAL A 114 -40.24 -15.31 -3.81
N GLY A 115 -41.54 -15.27 -4.09
CA GLY A 115 -42.54 -16.17 -3.53
C GLY A 115 -42.93 -15.85 -2.08
N ASP A 116 -43.77 -16.70 -1.50
CA ASP A 116 -44.37 -16.49 -0.17
C ASP A 116 -43.35 -16.46 0.98
N LYS A 117 -42.13 -16.94 0.73
CA LYS A 117 -41.02 -16.97 1.69
C LYS A 117 -40.01 -15.83 1.47
N ALA A 118 -40.32 -14.85 0.63
CA ALA A 118 -39.43 -13.72 0.37
C ALA A 118 -39.20 -12.88 1.64
N VAL A 119 -37.97 -12.46 1.88
CA VAL A 119 -37.58 -11.67 3.06
C VAL A 119 -36.77 -10.44 2.64
N TYR A 120 -37.21 -9.27 3.08
CA TYR A 120 -36.63 -7.95 2.76
C TYR A 120 -36.26 -7.19 4.03
N ASP A 121 -35.46 -7.80 4.89
CA ASP A 121 -34.94 -7.22 6.13
C ASP A 121 -33.81 -6.20 5.91
N PHE A 122 -33.31 -6.09 4.67
CA PHE A 122 -32.32 -5.09 4.24
C PHE A 122 -32.72 -4.49 2.89
N SER A 123 -32.51 -3.17 2.71
CA SER A 123 -32.94 -2.42 1.51
C SER A 123 -32.33 -2.98 0.22
N VAL A 124 -31.04 -3.32 0.25
CA VAL A 124 -30.31 -3.90 -0.90
C VAL A 124 -30.93 -5.20 -1.42
N LEU A 125 -31.61 -5.98 -0.58
CA LEU A 125 -32.26 -7.22 -1.00
C LEU A 125 -33.52 -6.94 -1.84
N ARG A 126 -34.21 -5.82 -1.57
CA ARG A 126 -35.32 -5.35 -2.40
C ARG A 126 -34.82 -4.90 -3.77
N GLU A 127 -33.71 -4.16 -3.80
CA GLU A 127 -33.08 -3.75 -5.06
C GLU A 127 -32.65 -4.95 -5.91
N PHE A 128 -32.12 -6.00 -5.28
CA PHE A 128 -31.80 -7.25 -5.98
C PHE A 128 -33.04 -7.96 -6.54
N ALA A 129 -34.15 -7.99 -5.79
CA ALA A 129 -35.40 -8.55 -6.28
C ALA A 129 -35.97 -7.75 -7.46
N ASP A 130 -35.90 -6.41 -7.41
CA ASP A 130 -36.32 -5.52 -8.49
C ASP A 130 -35.48 -5.71 -9.77
N GLN A 131 -34.24 -6.19 -9.63
CA GLN A 131 -33.35 -6.59 -10.73
C GLN A 131 -33.61 -8.02 -11.25
N GLY A 132 -34.64 -8.71 -10.74
CA GLY A 132 -34.99 -10.07 -11.16
C GLY A 132 -34.18 -11.19 -10.51
N LEU A 133 -33.44 -10.89 -9.43
CA LEU A 133 -32.77 -11.92 -8.64
C LEU A 133 -33.77 -12.62 -7.72
N THR A 134 -33.62 -13.93 -7.55
CA THR A 134 -34.61 -14.79 -6.88
C THR A 134 -34.14 -15.31 -5.53
N ASP A 135 -32.83 -15.30 -5.28
CA ASP A 135 -32.23 -15.78 -4.03
C ASP A 135 -30.89 -15.08 -3.79
N TRP A 136 -30.59 -14.86 -2.52
CA TRP A 136 -29.35 -14.29 -2.04
C TRP A 136 -28.82 -15.15 -0.89
N CYS A 137 -27.56 -15.55 -0.96
CA CYS A 137 -26.88 -16.18 0.17
C CYS A 137 -25.50 -15.56 0.38
N ALA A 138 -25.04 -15.55 1.62
CA ALA A 138 -23.75 -15.01 1.99
C ALA A 138 -23.05 -15.91 3.00
N MET A 139 -21.72 -15.90 2.95
CA MET A 139 -20.85 -16.71 3.79
C MET A 139 -19.69 -15.85 4.30
N ALA A 140 -19.37 -15.98 5.58
CA ALA A 140 -18.18 -15.40 6.18
C ALA A 140 -17.17 -16.50 6.53
N HIS A 141 -15.90 -16.22 6.32
CA HIS A 141 -14.78 -17.13 6.60
C HIS A 141 -13.67 -16.35 7.30
N SER A 142 -13.38 -16.68 8.55
CA SER A 142 -12.24 -16.08 9.26
C SER A 142 -10.92 -16.63 8.73
N PHE A 143 -9.92 -15.76 8.60
CA PHE A 143 -8.56 -16.17 8.24
C PHE A 143 -7.68 -16.50 9.46
N GLY A 144 -8.19 -16.32 10.68
CA GLY A 144 -7.42 -16.61 11.90
C GLY A 144 -6.23 -15.68 12.11
N TRP A 145 -6.28 -14.46 11.57
CA TRP A 145 -5.27 -13.41 11.76
C TRP A 145 -5.37 -12.69 13.10
N THR A 146 -6.15 -13.21 14.05
CA THR A 146 -6.21 -12.68 15.40
C THR A 146 -4.87 -12.88 16.09
N PHE A 147 -4.07 -11.82 16.17
CA PHE A 147 -3.02 -11.71 17.18
C PHE A 147 -3.72 -11.77 18.55
N GLU A 148 -3.20 -12.58 19.47
CA GLU A 148 -3.84 -13.01 20.74
C GLU A 148 -4.28 -11.86 21.68
N ASP A 149 -4.00 -10.59 21.35
CA ASP A 149 -4.28 -9.41 22.18
C ASP A 149 -5.05 -8.28 21.46
N SER A 150 -5.93 -8.62 20.52
CA SER A 150 -6.71 -7.68 19.69
C SER A 150 -7.82 -6.91 20.43
N ARG A 151 -7.88 -6.98 21.77
CA ARG A 151 -8.82 -6.21 22.61
C ARG A 151 -8.55 -4.69 22.62
N HIS A 152 -7.41 -4.26 22.09
CA HIS A 152 -7.00 -2.85 22.03
C HIS A 152 -6.92 -2.26 20.61
N ILE A 153 -7.20 -3.04 19.56
CA ILE A 153 -7.28 -2.48 18.21
C ILE A 153 -8.66 -1.83 18.08
N THR A 154 -8.68 -0.51 17.94
CA THR A 154 -9.89 0.32 17.78
C THR A 154 -10.69 -0.04 16.53
N ASP A 155 -10.08 -0.76 15.61
CA ASP A 155 -10.72 -1.30 14.42
C ASP A 155 -11.39 -2.65 14.74
N ARG A 156 -12.70 -2.63 15.01
CA ARG A 156 -13.54 -3.83 15.23
C ARG A 156 -13.48 -4.84 14.07
N TYR A 157 -12.83 -4.47 12.97
CA TYR A 157 -12.69 -5.25 11.75
C TYR A 157 -11.29 -5.88 11.57
N ALA A 158 -10.34 -5.64 12.48
CA ALA A 158 -8.95 -6.10 12.39
C ALA A 158 -8.72 -7.62 12.57
N GLY A 159 -9.78 -8.44 12.58
CA GLY A 159 -9.71 -9.90 12.61
C GLY A 159 -10.35 -10.58 11.40
N ILE A 160 -10.69 -9.83 10.35
CA ILE A 160 -11.63 -10.29 9.33
C ILE A 160 -10.93 -11.02 8.18
N GLY A 161 -11.49 -12.16 7.80
CA GLY A 161 -11.06 -12.91 6.63
C GLY A 161 -11.82 -12.49 5.37
N MET A 162 -12.58 -13.41 4.79
CA MET A 162 -13.37 -13.19 3.58
C MET A 162 -14.85 -13.23 3.90
N ILE A 163 -15.61 -12.24 3.43
CA ILE A 163 -17.06 -12.28 3.37
C ILE A 163 -17.51 -12.25 1.92
N SER A 164 -18.44 -13.13 1.56
CA SER A 164 -18.92 -13.24 0.18
C SER A 164 -20.44 -13.32 0.15
N SER A 165 -21.03 -12.83 -0.94
CA SER A 165 -22.44 -13.04 -1.25
C SER A 165 -22.65 -13.47 -2.68
N PHE A 166 -23.61 -14.34 -2.89
CA PHE A 166 -23.96 -14.97 -4.16
C PHE A 166 -25.45 -14.78 -4.40
N THR A 167 -25.81 -14.44 -5.64
CA THR A 167 -27.22 -14.37 -6.05
C THR A 167 -27.46 -15.22 -7.29
N THR A 168 -28.71 -15.58 -7.52
CA THR A 168 -29.16 -16.24 -8.74
C THR A 168 -30.42 -15.58 -9.28
N ALA A 169 -30.64 -15.72 -10.59
CA ALA A 169 -31.91 -15.44 -11.27
C ALA A 169 -32.69 -16.74 -11.59
N GLN A 170 -32.22 -17.90 -11.14
CA GLN A 170 -32.91 -19.18 -11.33
C GLN A 170 -34.31 -19.11 -10.71
N ALA A 171 -35.33 -19.54 -11.46
CA ALA A 171 -36.69 -19.62 -10.93
C ALA A 171 -36.73 -20.49 -9.64
N GLY A 172 -37.30 -19.94 -8.58
CA GLY A 172 -37.36 -20.60 -7.27
C GLY A 172 -36.08 -20.51 -6.42
N GLY A 173 -35.03 -19.84 -6.90
CA GLY A 173 -33.78 -19.64 -6.17
C GLY A 173 -32.80 -20.83 -6.28
N PHE A 174 -31.78 -20.84 -5.41
CA PHE A 174 -30.81 -21.93 -5.38
C PHE A 174 -31.46 -23.21 -4.83
N THR A 175 -31.12 -24.36 -5.42
CA THR A 175 -31.47 -25.67 -4.86
C THR A 175 -30.60 -26.00 -3.65
N ASP A 176 -31.05 -26.92 -2.80
CA ASP A 176 -30.27 -27.37 -1.64
C ASP A 176 -28.95 -28.04 -2.05
N ASP A 177 -28.92 -28.71 -3.21
CA ASP A 177 -27.69 -29.23 -3.82
C ASP A 177 -26.72 -28.09 -4.19
N GLN A 178 -27.19 -27.08 -4.91
CA GLN A 178 -26.35 -25.93 -5.31
C GLN A 178 -25.77 -25.19 -4.08
N LEU A 179 -26.56 -25.02 -3.02
CA LEU A 179 -26.06 -24.44 -1.77
C LEU A 179 -25.03 -25.34 -1.08
N THR A 180 -25.26 -26.65 -1.06
CA THR A 180 -24.29 -27.61 -0.51
C THR A 180 -22.98 -27.57 -1.28
N ARG A 181 -23.02 -27.44 -2.61
CA ARG A 181 -21.85 -27.29 -3.46
C ARG A 181 -21.12 -25.97 -3.20
N LEU A 182 -21.84 -24.85 -3.05
CA LEU A 182 -21.25 -23.57 -2.63
C LEU A 182 -20.56 -23.69 -1.26
N ARG A 183 -21.20 -24.31 -0.26
CA ARG A 183 -20.60 -24.54 1.06
C ARG A 183 -19.33 -25.40 1.02
N ARG A 184 -19.14 -26.22 -0.02
CA ARG A 184 -17.91 -27.01 -0.24
C ARG A 184 -16.83 -26.22 -0.98
N LEU A 185 -17.21 -25.44 -1.99
CA LEU A 185 -16.27 -24.73 -2.87
C LEU A 185 -15.81 -23.39 -2.31
N VAL A 186 -16.68 -22.63 -1.64
CA VAL A 186 -16.35 -21.29 -1.11
C VAL A 186 -15.22 -21.33 -0.06
N PRO A 187 -15.11 -22.33 0.83
CA PRO A 187 -13.94 -22.45 1.70
C PRO A 187 -12.62 -22.63 0.94
N LEU A 188 -12.62 -23.32 -0.22
CA LEU A 188 -11.44 -23.45 -1.07
C LEU A 188 -11.09 -22.11 -1.73
N LEU A 189 -12.10 -21.36 -2.18
CA LEU A 189 -11.92 -19.99 -2.64
C LEU A 189 -11.35 -19.10 -1.54
N ALA A 190 -11.89 -19.19 -0.32
CA ALA A 190 -11.44 -18.43 0.83
C ALA A 190 -9.96 -18.70 1.12
N LEU A 191 -9.52 -19.97 1.02
CA LEU A 191 -8.13 -20.35 1.21
C LEU A 191 -7.22 -19.80 0.09
N ALA A 192 -7.65 -19.88 -1.17
CA ALA A 192 -6.88 -19.33 -2.30
C ALA A 192 -6.78 -17.80 -2.22
N VAL A 193 -7.88 -17.12 -1.89
CA VAL A 193 -7.91 -15.67 -1.67
C VAL A 193 -7.04 -15.28 -0.48
N LYS A 194 -7.07 -16.04 0.63
CA LYS A 194 -6.17 -15.84 1.78
C LYS A 194 -4.70 -15.91 1.36
N ALA A 195 -4.32 -16.90 0.57
CA ALA A 195 -2.95 -17.07 0.09
C ALA A 195 -2.50 -15.86 -0.74
N ALA A 196 -3.27 -15.49 -1.75
CA ALA A 196 -3.00 -14.31 -2.59
C ALA A 196 -2.92 -13.01 -1.77
N THR A 197 -3.84 -12.85 -0.81
CA THR A 197 -3.87 -11.67 0.06
C THR A 197 -2.66 -11.58 0.96
N LEU A 198 -2.19 -12.71 1.54
CA LEU A 198 -0.99 -12.72 2.39
C LEU A 198 0.27 -12.33 1.61
N THR A 199 0.41 -12.80 0.37
CA THR A 199 1.55 -12.41 -0.46
C THR A 199 1.49 -10.92 -0.80
N GLN A 200 0.30 -10.42 -1.19
CA GLN A 200 0.12 -9.01 -1.49
C GLN A 200 0.35 -8.12 -0.26
N MET A 201 -0.18 -8.49 0.91
CA MET A 201 0.09 -7.82 2.18
C MET A 201 1.58 -7.77 2.50
N SER A 202 2.30 -8.87 2.26
CA SER A 202 3.74 -8.92 2.50
C SER A 202 4.47 -7.92 1.59
N ARG A 203 4.08 -7.82 0.31
CA ARG A 203 4.60 -6.81 -0.64
C ARG A 203 4.28 -5.39 -0.19
N ASP A 204 3.02 -5.11 0.12
CA ASP A 204 2.55 -3.76 0.44
C ASP A 204 3.13 -3.25 1.76
N LEU A 205 3.11 -4.09 2.81
CA LEU A 205 3.67 -3.74 4.11
C LEU A 205 5.18 -3.52 4.01
N THR A 206 5.93 -4.43 3.39
CA THR A 206 7.38 -4.22 3.27
C THR A 206 7.67 -2.97 2.44
N ALA A 207 6.97 -2.71 1.34
CA ALA A 207 7.16 -1.51 0.54
C ALA A 207 6.87 -0.23 1.34
N ALA A 208 5.78 -0.20 2.11
CA ALA A 208 5.39 0.95 2.91
C ALA A 208 6.38 1.26 4.05
N TYR A 209 7.00 0.25 4.66
CA TYR A 209 7.84 0.43 5.84
C TYR A 209 9.35 0.49 5.55
N ILE A 210 9.85 -0.15 4.49
CA ILE A 210 11.28 -0.16 4.15
C ILE A 210 11.59 0.37 2.74
N GLY A 211 10.58 0.81 1.99
CA GLY A 211 10.72 1.30 0.61
C GLY A 211 10.62 0.20 -0.44
N GLY A 212 10.18 0.56 -1.66
CA GLY A 212 9.79 -0.40 -2.70
C GLY A 212 10.90 -1.35 -3.18
N ASP A 213 12.13 -0.86 -3.36
CA ASP A 213 13.25 -1.70 -3.83
C ASP A 213 13.80 -2.61 -2.73
N ALA A 214 13.97 -2.07 -1.52
CA ALA A 214 14.36 -2.86 -0.37
C ALA A 214 13.34 -3.98 -0.11
N ALA A 215 12.05 -3.67 -0.18
CA ALA A 215 10.97 -4.65 -0.12
C ALA A 215 11.10 -5.72 -1.20
N HIS A 216 11.26 -5.30 -2.47
CA HIS A 216 11.46 -6.22 -3.58
C HIS A 216 12.66 -7.15 -3.36
N ARG A 217 13.80 -6.63 -2.90
CA ARG A 217 15.01 -7.41 -2.63
C ARG A 217 14.83 -8.38 -1.46
N VAL A 218 14.21 -7.94 -0.36
CA VAL A 218 13.91 -8.77 0.82
C VAL A 218 12.98 -9.92 0.44
N LEU A 219 11.92 -9.65 -0.31
CA LEU A 219 10.97 -10.68 -0.76
C LEU A 219 11.58 -11.67 -1.76
N ASN A 220 12.64 -11.26 -2.47
CA ASN A 220 13.44 -12.13 -3.34
C ASN A 220 14.62 -12.80 -2.62
N GLY A 221 14.70 -12.72 -1.29
CA GLY A 221 15.65 -13.49 -0.48
C GLY A 221 16.95 -12.76 -0.11
N VAL A 222 17.06 -11.45 -0.34
CA VAL A 222 18.14 -10.61 0.19
C VAL A 222 17.84 -10.29 1.67
N ILE A 223 17.94 -11.30 2.52
CA ILE A 223 17.49 -11.24 3.93
C ILE A 223 18.61 -11.45 4.95
N ARG A 224 19.83 -11.78 4.50
CA ARG A 224 20.92 -12.13 5.42
C ARG A 224 21.52 -10.87 6.03
N ARG A 225 21.71 -10.87 7.35
CA ARG A 225 22.42 -9.81 8.07
C ARG A 225 23.83 -9.63 7.48
N GLY A 226 24.20 -8.38 7.19
CA GLY A 226 25.49 -8.04 6.58
C GLY A 226 25.57 -8.30 5.07
N GLN A 227 24.48 -8.78 4.45
CA GLN A 227 24.38 -8.84 2.99
C GLN A 227 24.18 -7.43 2.46
N ALA A 228 25.25 -6.88 1.87
CA ALA A 228 25.26 -5.56 1.26
C ALA A 228 26.11 -5.57 -0.01
N GLU A 229 25.75 -4.72 -0.96
CA GLU A 229 26.48 -4.51 -2.21
C GLU A 229 27.03 -3.09 -2.30
N ARG A 230 28.07 -2.91 -3.12
CA ARG A 230 28.61 -1.59 -3.44
C ARG A 230 27.83 -1.04 -4.62
N VAL A 231 27.23 0.12 -4.45
CA VAL A 231 26.47 0.83 -5.48
C VAL A 231 26.90 2.28 -5.53
N GLU A 232 27.05 2.81 -6.73
CA GLU A 232 27.14 4.26 -6.94
C GLU A 232 25.72 4.82 -6.97
N ALA A 233 25.51 5.96 -6.30
CA ALA A 233 24.19 6.56 -6.22
C ALA A 233 24.29 8.08 -6.07
N VAL A 234 23.24 8.76 -6.52
CA VAL A 234 22.92 10.10 -6.05
C VAL A 234 22.09 9.95 -4.77
N ILE A 235 22.58 10.52 -3.69
CA ILE A 235 21.90 10.63 -2.41
C ILE A 235 21.15 11.95 -2.37
N LEU A 236 19.88 11.89 -2.02
CA LEU A 236 19.07 13.04 -1.68
C LEU A 236 18.82 12.99 -0.17
N TYR A 237 19.28 14.02 0.54
CA TYR A 237 18.97 14.23 1.95
C TYR A 237 18.10 15.47 2.05
N ALA A 238 16.92 15.35 2.65
CA ALA A 238 16.01 16.46 2.84
C ALA A 238 15.71 16.64 4.33
N ASP A 239 15.49 17.89 4.75
CA ASP A 239 15.16 18.24 6.13
C ASP A 239 14.17 19.41 6.17
N LEU A 240 13.33 19.43 7.20
CA LEU A 240 12.35 20.50 7.41
C LEU A 240 12.94 21.54 8.37
N ARG A 241 13.44 22.63 7.81
CA ARG A 241 14.11 23.70 8.57
C ARG A 241 13.20 24.24 9.67
N GLY A 242 13.66 24.12 10.91
CA GLY A 242 12.98 24.65 12.08
C GLY A 242 11.84 23.77 12.62
N PHE A 243 11.73 22.52 12.17
CA PHE A 243 10.69 21.59 12.62
C PHE A 243 10.63 21.41 14.14
N THR A 244 11.77 21.35 14.84
CA THR A 244 11.77 21.21 16.31
C THR A 244 10.96 22.32 16.98
N ALA A 245 11.12 23.56 16.52
CA ALA A 245 10.36 24.70 17.07
C ALA A 245 8.87 24.66 16.69
N LEU A 246 8.52 24.01 15.58
CA LEU A 246 7.13 23.76 15.19
C LEU A 246 6.50 22.66 16.05
N ALA A 247 7.23 21.56 16.30
CA ALA A 247 6.81 20.44 17.12
C ALA A 247 6.54 20.86 18.58
N ASP A 248 7.33 21.79 19.13
CA ASP A 248 7.12 22.31 20.49
C ASP A 248 5.82 23.14 20.65
N ARG A 249 5.19 23.55 19.55
CA ARG A 249 4.02 24.45 19.54
C ARG A 249 2.71 23.78 19.13
N LEU A 250 2.79 22.71 18.35
CA LEU A 250 1.61 22.00 17.83
C LEU A 250 1.21 20.85 18.74
N ALA A 251 -0.10 20.57 18.76
CA ALA A 251 -0.59 19.28 19.28
C ALA A 251 -0.12 18.13 18.37
N ILE A 252 -0.16 16.90 18.90
CA ILE A 252 0.40 15.72 18.23
C ILE A 252 -0.31 15.44 16.90
N GLU A 253 -1.64 15.49 16.87
CA GLU A 253 -2.42 15.15 15.67
C GLU A 253 -2.16 16.13 14.51
N PRO A 254 -2.25 17.48 14.69
CA PRO A 254 -1.90 18.43 13.64
C PRO A 254 -0.42 18.41 13.23
N LEU A 255 0.48 18.03 14.14
CA LEU A 255 1.91 17.86 13.84
C LEU A 255 2.13 16.69 12.88
N VAL A 256 1.48 15.55 13.14
CA VAL A 256 1.54 14.36 12.28
C VAL A 256 0.90 14.64 10.92
N GLU A 257 -0.24 15.32 10.87
CA GLU A 257 -0.84 15.75 9.60
C GLU A 257 0.08 16.67 8.80
N THR A 258 0.76 17.61 9.47
CA THR A 258 1.73 18.50 8.83
C THR A 258 2.93 17.72 8.29
N LEU A 259 3.46 16.74 9.03
CA LEU A 259 4.54 15.87 8.57
C LEU A 259 4.13 15.03 7.36
N ASN A 260 2.93 14.43 7.39
CA ASN A 260 2.43 13.63 6.27
C ASN A 260 2.28 14.50 5.01
N ALA A 261 1.64 15.67 5.11
CA ALA A 261 1.49 16.59 3.99
C ALA A 261 2.85 17.08 3.43
N TYR A 262 3.83 17.28 4.31
CA TYR A 262 5.19 17.57 3.91
C TYR A 262 5.82 16.40 3.13
N PHE A 263 5.78 15.18 3.66
CA PHE A 263 6.34 14.00 2.98
C PHE A 263 5.62 13.67 1.67
N ASP A 264 4.32 13.98 1.55
CA ASP A 264 3.54 13.86 0.29
C ASP A 264 4.04 14.82 -0.80
N CYS A 265 4.75 15.89 -0.44
CA CYS A 265 5.43 16.76 -1.41
C CYS A 265 6.73 16.16 -1.93
N LEU A 266 7.43 15.34 -1.13
CA LEU A 266 8.76 14.81 -1.44
C LEU A 266 8.70 13.42 -2.09
N GLY A 267 7.97 12.49 -1.47
CA GLY A 267 7.94 11.08 -1.84
C GLY A 267 7.58 10.85 -3.32
N PRO A 268 6.42 11.34 -3.78
CA PRO A 268 6.01 11.20 -5.18
C PRO A 268 7.00 11.83 -6.18
N ALA A 269 7.58 12.99 -5.86
CA ALA A 269 8.57 13.64 -6.72
C ALA A 269 9.83 12.78 -6.90
N ILE A 270 10.30 12.17 -5.80
CA ILE A 270 11.45 11.26 -5.79
C ILE A 270 11.14 9.99 -6.60
N GLU A 271 9.99 9.36 -6.36
CA GLU A 271 9.57 8.13 -7.03
C GLU A 271 9.38 8.32 -8.54
N VAL A 272 8.75 9.42 -8.96
CA VAL A 272 8.58 9.78 -10.39
C VAL A 272 9.94 9.99 -11.08
N GLY A 273 10.94 10.53 -10.37
CA GLY A 273 12.32 10.61 -10.86
C GLY A 273 13.04 9.25 -10.97
N GLY A 274 12.42 8.17 -10.51
CA GLY A 274 13.02 6.85 -10.38
C GLY A 274 14.02 6.76 -9.23
N GLY A 275 13.88 7.63 -8.24
CA GLY A 275 14.53 7.52 -6.94
C GLY A 275 13.67 6.73 -5.97
N GLN A 276 14.22 6.48 -4.79
CA GLN A 276 13.56 5.67 -3.76
C GLN A 276 13.78 6.31 -2.40
N VAL A 277 12.69 6.48 -1.65
CA VAL A 277 12.75 6.85 -0.24
C VAL A 277 13.21 5.62 0.55
N LEU A 278 14.30 5.78 1.30
CA LEU A 278 14.89 4.70 2.09
C LEU A 278 14.35 4.73 3.52
N LYS A 279 14.28 5.92 4.11
CA LYS A 279 13.74 6.12 5.46
C LYS A 279 13.41 7.57 5.72
N PHE A 280 12.46 7.75 6.63
CA PHE A 280 12.19 9.00 7.32
C PHE A 280 13.07 9.08 8.58
N LEU A 281 13.65 10.25 8.84
CA LEU A 281 14.59 10.53 9.92
C LEU A 281 14.03 11.66 10.80
N GLY A 282 12.96 11.37 11.53
CA GLY A 282 12.17 12.42 12.18
C GLY A 282 11.42 13.21 11.11
N ASP A 283 11.81 14.47 10.91
CA ASP A 283 11.35 15.38 9.87
C ASP A 283 12.22 15.38 8.61
N GLY A 284 13.36 14.69 8.66
CA GLY A 284 14.22 14.46 7.51
C GLY A 284 13.79 13.27 6.65
N LEU A 285 14.28 13.24 5.43
CA LEU A 285 14.07 12.16 4.46
C LEU A 285 15.39 11.80 3.78
N LEU A 286 15.74 10.51 3.81
CA LEU A 286 16.87 9.97 3.06
C LEU A 286 16.35 9.19 1.85
N ALA A 287 16.78 9.59 0.67
CA ALA A 287 16.47 8.93 -0.59
C ALA A 287 17.72 8.69 -1.44
N SER A 288 17.58 7.81 -2.43
CA SER A 288 18.66 7.52 -3.36
C SER A 288 18.18 7.28 -4.78
N PHE A 289 19.04 7.60 -5.73
CA PHE A 289 18.89 7.29 -7.15
C PHE A 289 20.11 6.46 -7.56
N GLN A 290 19.90 5.16 -7.76
CA GLN A 290 20.99 4.22 -8.03
C GLN A 290 21.53 4.38 -9.47
N LEU A 291 22.85 4.36 -9.59
CA LEU A 291 23.60 4.36 -10.85
C LEU A 291 23.93 2.91 -11.22
N ASP A 292 22.93 2.18 -11.69
CA ASP A 292 23.01 0.73 -11.96
C ASP A 292 23.31 0.37 -13.42
N GLY A 293 23.66 1.37 -14.24
CA GLY A 293 23.97 1.20 -15.65
C GLY A 293 22.77 1.04 -16.58
N ARG A 294 21.52 0.97 -16.07
CA ARG A 294 20.31 0.95 -16.92
C ARG A 294 20.03 2.28 -17.58
N ARG A 295 20.44 3.38 -16.96
CA ARG A 295 20.36 4.76 -17.46
C ARG A 295 21.75 5.38 -17.44
N ALA A 296 22.02 6.34 -18.33
CA ALA A 296 23.24 7.12 -18.23
C ALA A 296 23.27 7.88 -16.90
N GLY A 297 24.42 7.96 -16.24
CA GLY A 297 24.52 8.60 -14.92
C GLY A 297 24.07 10.07 -14.94
N ARG A 298 24.32 10.76 -16.06
CA ARG A 298 23.81 12.12 -16.29
C ARG A 298 22.28 12.20 -16.23
N ASP A 299 21.58 11.24 -16.82
CA ASP A 299 20.11 11.22 -16.84
C ASP A 299 19.57 10.96 -15.43
N VAL A 300 20.21 10.07 -14.67
CA VAL A 300 19.85 9.79 -13.26
C VAL A 300 20.06 11.04 -12.41
N GLY A 301 21.22 11.70 -12.52
CA GLY A 301 21.48 12.93 -11.77
C GLY A 301 20.55 14.07 -12.19
N THR A 302 20.21 14.19 -13.47
CA THR A 302 19.23 15.18 -13.96
C THR A 302 17.84 14.90 -13.40
N ALA A 303 17.42 13.64 -13.35
CA ALA A 303 16.16 13.23 -12.74
C ALA A 303 16.14 13.51 -11.22
N ALA A 304 17.26 13.30 -10.51
CA ALA A 304 17.38 13.63 -9.10
C ALA A 304 17.28 15.15 -8.84
N LEU A 305 17.94 15.97 -9.67
CA LEU A 305 17.81 17.42 -9.60
C LEU A 305 16.38 17.89 -9.90
N LYS A 306 15.73 17.27 -10.91
CA LYS A 306 14.33 17.57 -11.23
C LYS A 306 13.42 17.22 -10.05
N ALA A 307 13.55 16.03 -9.47
CA ALA A 307 12.77 15.61 -8.30
C ALA A 307 12.93 16.58 -7.12
N ALA A 308 14.15 17.05 -6.86
CA ALA A 308 14.40 18.04 -5.83
C ALA A 308 13.69 19.38 -6.10
N ARG A 309 13.68 19.85 -7.36
CA ARG A 309 12.94 21.06 -7.77
C ARG A 309 11.43 20.87 -7.66
N ASP A 310 10.91 19.75 -8.16
CA ASP A 310 9.49 19.42 -8.08
C ASP A 310 9.01 19.38 -6.61
N ALA A 311 9.84 18.85 -5.69
CA ALA A 311 9.53 18.83 -4.25
C ALA A 311 9.51 20.25 -3.64
N LEU A 312 10.44 21.13 -4.02
CA LEU A 312 10.44 22.53 -3.59
C LEU A 312 9.18 23.26 -4.08
N ASP A 313 8.80 23.05 -5.34
CA ASP A 313 7.59 23.65 -5.93
C ASP A 313 6.32 23.12 -5.24
N ALA A 314 6.26 21.83 -4.92
CA ALA A 314 5.14 21.22 -4.19
C ALA A 314 5.02 21.78 -2.76
N VAL A 315 6.13 21.95 -2.04
CA VAL A 315 6.13 22.60 -0.71
C VAL A 315 5.71 24.08 -0.82
N ALA A 316 6.11 24.78 -1.88
CA ALA A 316 5.67 26.16 -2.12
C ALA A 316 4.14 26.24 -2.35
N ALA A 317 3.57 25.31 -3.10
CA ALA A 317 2.13 25.21 -3.29
C ALA A 317 1.40 24.90 -1.97
N LEU A 318 1.89 23.92 -1.20
CA LEU A 318 1.38 23.59 0.13
C LEU A 318 1.44 24.80 1.06
N ASN A 319 2.52 25.58 1.01
CA ASN A 319 2.65 26.80 1.81
C ASN A 319 1.64 27.89 1.43
N ALA A 320 1.28 28.02 0.16
CA ALA A 320 0.24 28.95 -0.27
C ALA A 320 -1.13 28.57 0.34
N GLU A 321 -1.46 27.28 0.34
CA GLU A 321 -2.68 26.75 0.97
C GLU A 321 -2.67 26.96 2.48
N ARG A 322 -1.55 26.64 3.14
CA ARG A 322 -1.37 26.82 4.59
C ARG A 322 -1.49 28.29 5.00
N ALA A 323 -0.84 29.20 4.25
CA ALA A 323 -0.91 30.63 4.51
C ALA A 323 -2.34 31.18 4.37
N ALA A 324 -3.11 30.67 3.39
CA ALA A 324 -4.50 31.08 3.18
C ALA A 324 -5.42 30.77 4.39
N VAL A 325 -5.07 29.75 5.19
CA VAL A 325 -5.79 29.37 6.42
C VAL A 325 -5.04 29.77 7.70
N GLY A 326 -3.99 30.59 7.60
CA GLY A 326 -3.24 31.12 8.75
C GLY A 326 -2.33 30.10 9.45
N LEU A 327 -1.98 28.99 8.78
CA LEU A 327 -1.04 28.01 9.29
C LEU A 327 0.42 28.42 9.03
N PRO A 328 1.39 28.00 9.86
CA PRO A 328 2.81 28.25 9.62
C PRO A 328 3.30 27.61 8.31
N VAL A 329 4.08 28.36 7.54
CA VAL A 329 4.76 27.86 6.33
C VAL A 329 5.96 26.98 6.69
N LEU A 330 6.26 26.04 5.80
CA LEU A 330 7.30 25.04 5.91
C LEU A 330 8.51 25.43 5.04
N ALA A 331 9.72 25.13 5.48
CA ALA A 331 10.94 25.40 4.72
C ALA A 331 11.69 24.10 4.48
N LEU A 332 11.67 23.63 3.23
CA LEU A 332 12.36 22.42 2.79
C LEU A 332 13.81 22.73 2.43
N ASP A 333 14.75 22.02 3.03
CA ASP A 333 16.16 22.01 2.67
C ASP A 333 16.52 20.67 2.03
N ILE A 334 17.26 20.70 0.91
CA ILE A 334 17.67 19.50 0.17
C ILE A 334 19.17 19.56 -0.14
N ALA A 335 19.87 18.45 0.11
CA ALA A 335 21.21 18.20 -0.41
C ALA A 335 21.23 17.07 -1.43
N LEU A 336 21.95 17.28 -2.52
CA LEU A 336 22.26 16.27 -3.53
C LEU A 336 23.75 15.93 -3.52
N HIS A 337 24.06 14.65 -3.37
CA HIS A 337 25.44 14.19 -3.30
C HIS A 337 25.63 12.89 -4.06
N GLU A 338 26.56 12.86 -4.99
CA GLU A 338 26.95 11.63 -5.70
C GLU A 338 28.15 10.97 -5.01
N GLY A 339 28.07 9.65 -4.84
CA GLY A 339 29.22 8.83 -4.48
C GLY A 339 28.90 7.36 -4.26
N LEU A 340 29.94 6.61 -3.92
CA LEU A 340 29.87 5.17 -3.65
C LEU A 340 29.32 4.89 -2.25
N VAL A 341 28.39 3.95 -2.14
CA VAL A 341 27.75 3.54 -0.88
C VAL A 341 27.61 2.03 -0.79
N MET A 342 27.51 1.51 0.43
CA MET A 342 27.08 0.14 0.69
C MET A 342 25.56 0.15 0.84
N TYR A 343 24.86 -0.72 0.11
CA TYR A 343 23.40 -0.87 0.19
C TYR A 343 23.04 -2.28 0.62
N GLY A 344 22.30 -2.42 1.71
CA GLY A 344 21.84 -3.73 2.17
C GLY A 344 21.44 -3.80 3.65
N ASN A 345 21.40 -5.03 4.15
CA ASN A 345 20.88 -5.35 5.49
C ASN A 345 21.92 -5.11 6.59
N VAL A 346 21.66 -4.14 7.46
CA VAL A 346 22.47 -3.88 8.66
C VAL A 346 21.58 -3.75 9.88
N GLY A 347 22.09 -4.17 11.04
CA GLY A 347 21.35 -4.11 12.28
C GLY A 347 21.76 -5.21 13.25
N THR A 348 20.83 -5.57 14.11
CA THR A 348 20.98 -6.65 15.10
C THR A 348 20.48 -7.99 14.53
N GLY A 349 20.55 -9.06 15.32
CA GLY A 349 19.96 -10.34 14.91
C GLY A 349 18.43 -10.34 14.81
N ALA A 350 17.76 -9.46 15.57
CA ALA A 350 16.29 -9.41 15.65
C ALA A 350 15.67 -8.25 14.84
N ARG A 351 16.48 -7.27 14.42
CA ARG A 351 16.03 -6.09 13.69
C ARG A 351 17.07 -5.69 12.65
N LEU A 352 16.69 -5.78 11.38
CA LEU A 352 17.47 -5.34 10.24
C LEU A 352 16.87 -4.05 9.67
N ASP A 353 17.75 -3.22 9.13
CA ASP A 353 17.46 -2.00 8.40
C ASP A 353 18.12 -2.15 7.03
N PHE A 354 17.32 -2.03 5.97
CA PHE A 354 17.80 -2.12 4.59
C PHE A 354 18.07 -0.70 4.11
N THR A 355 19.34 -0.31 4.08
CA THR A 355 19.70 1.11 3.92
C THR A 355 21.04 1.30 3.23
N LEU A 356 21.30 2.53 2.81
CA LEU A 356 22.63 3.00 2.44
C LEU A 356 23.49 3.25 3.67
N ILE A 357 24.77 2.90 3.57
CA ILE A 357 25.79 3.07 4.60
C ILE A 357 27.09 3.48 3.93
N GLY A 358 27.77 4.46 4.52
CA GLY A 358 29.11 4.84 4.13
C GLY A 358 29.39 6.32 4.38
N PRO A 359 30.64 6.76 4.18
CA PRO A 359 31.03 8.16 4.31
C PRO A 359 30.15 9.10 3.47
N THR A 360 29.81 8.70 2.24
CA THR A 360 28.95 9.45 1.31
C THR A 360 27.59 9.82 1.92
N VAL A 361 26.93 8.90 2.64
CA VAL A 361 25.64 9.19 3.29
C VAL A 361 25.81 10.28 4.37
N ASN A 362 26.89 10.20 5.14
CA ASN A 362 27.19 11.18 6.18
C ASN A 362 27.58 12.55 5.58
N GLU A 363 28.27 12.56 4.45
CA GLU A 363 28.62 13.79 3.71
C GLU A 363 27.36 14.47 3.15
N ALA A 364 26.39 13.71 2.62
CA ALA A 364 25.11 14.26 2.16
C ALA A 364 24.35 14.97 3.30
N ALA A 365 24.24 14.35 4.48
CA ALA A 365 23.61 14.96 5.65
C ALA A 365 24.35 16.23 6.10
N ARG A 366 25.69 16.24 6.05
CA ARG A 366 26.49 17.43 6.40
C ARG A 366 26.35 18.55 5.37
N LEU A 367 26.17 18.21 4.10
CA LEU A 367 25.90 19.17 3.04
C LEU A 367 24.56 19.86 3.28
N GLU A 368 23.51 19.11 3.61
CA GLU A 368 22.18 19.66 3.90
C GLU A 368 22.26 20.72 5.02
N ASN A 369 23.02 20.48 6.09
CA ASN A 369 23.21 21.45 7.17
C ASN A 369 23.78 22.82 6.73
N LEU A 370 24.35 22.93 5.52
CA LEU A 370 24.78 24.21 4.96
C LEU A 370 23.64 25.05 4.38
N CYS A 371 22.49 24.45 4.04
CA CYS A 371 21.34 25.14 3.47
C CYS A 371 20.94 26.37 4.31
N GLY A 372 20.80 26.20 5.62
CA GLY A 372 20.46 27.29 6.54
C GLY A 372 21.54 28.37 6.62
N ALA A 373 22.83 28.00 6.62
CA ALA A 373 23.93 28.95 6.70
C ALA A 373 24.14 29.74 5.40
N LEU A 374 23.84 29.12 4.25
CA LEU A 374 23.97 29.72 2.92
C LEU A 374 22.69 30.42 2.44
N ASP A 375 21.62 30.30 3.23
CA ASP A 375 20.29 30.80 2.88
C ASP A 375 19.88 30.33 1.48
N CYS A 376 19.93 29.00 1.30
CA CYS A 376 19.60 28.30 0.06
C CYS A 376 18.89 26.98 0.39
N ASN A 377 17.82 26.66 -0.32
CA ASN A 377 16.99 25.47 -0.05
C ASN A 377 17.45 24.22 -0.82
N LEU A 378 18.43 24.37 -1.72
CA LEU A 378 19.02 23.26 -2.47
C LEU A 378 20.52 23.46 -2.55
N VAL A 379 21.27 22.51 -2.00
CA VAL A 379 22.72 22.42 -2.16
C VAL A 379 23.13 21.13 -2.86
N ALA A 380 24.27 21.16 -3.53
CA ALA A 380 24.82 20.01 -4.23
C ALA A 380 26.33 19.92 -4.08
N SER A 381 26.86 18.70 -4.05
CA SER A 381 28.30 18.47 -4.08
C SER A 381 28.91 18.72 -5.46
N GLU A 382 30.21 19.01 -5.49
CA GLU A 382 30.99 19.03 -6.72
C GLU A 382 30.87 17.73 -7.52
N SER A 383 30.88 16.57 -6.85
CA SER A 383 30.74 15.26 -7.50
C SER A 383 29.41 15.15 -8.26
N PHE A 384 28.31 15.62 -7.67
CA PHE A 384 27.00 15.64 -8.31
C PHE A 384 26.96 16.59 -9.52
N VAL A 385 27.55 17.78 -9.41
CA VAL A 385 27.62 18.72 -10.54
C VAL A 385 28.45 18.15 -11.71
N ARG A 386 29.54 17.44 -11.40
CA ARG A 386 30.31 16.72 -12.44
C ARG A 386 29.50 15.62 -13.12
N LEU A 387 28.64 14.91 -12.40
CA LEU A 387 27.77 13.87 -12.94
C LEU A 387 26.77 14.44 -13.96
N ILE A 388 26.14 15.58 -13.65
CA ILE A 388 25.06 16.16 -14.48
C ILE A 388 25.56 17.14 -15.57
N GLY A 389 26.74 17.72 -15.38
CA GLY A 389 27.30 18.76 -16.26
C GLY A 389 26.97 20.19 -15.79
N SER A 390 27.77 21.15 -16.25
CA SER A 390 27.73 22.56 -15.79
C SER A 390 26.52 23.37 -16.29
N ASP A 391 25.71 22.83 -17.19
CA ASP A 391 24.53 23.45 -17.79
C ASP A 391 23.24 23.26 -16.96
N ALA A 392 23.32 22.58 -15.81
CA ALA A 392 22.16 22.25 -14.96
C ALA A 392 21.59 23.40 -14.11
N GLY A 393 22.09 24.63 -14.30
CA GLY A 393 21.61 25.82 -13.59
C GLY A 393 21.94 25.85 -12.10
N LEU A 394 23.02 25.17 -11.68
CA LEU A 394 23.59 25.27 -10.34
C LEU A 394 24.84 26.16 -10.38
N VAL A 395 24.97 27.05 -9.39
CA VAL A 395 26.09 28.00 -9.27
C VAL A 395 26.94 27.65 -8.05
N SER A 396 28.25 27.92 -8.12
CA SER A 396 29.14 27.73 -6.98
C SER A 396 28.77 28.70 -5.86
N LEU A 397 28.57 28.17 -4.67
CA LEU A 397 28.38 28.90 -3.41
C LEU A 397 29.69 29.01 -2.62
N GLY A 398 30.82 28.67 -3.25
CA GLY A 398 32.15 28.69 -2.66
C GLY A 398 32.54 27.38 -1.97
N ARG A 399 33.69 27.43 -1.28
CA ARG A 399 34.29 26.29 -0.59
C ARG A 399 33.97 26.34 0.90
N HIS A 400 33.46 25.24 1.43
CA HIS A 400 32.99 25.11 2.80
C HIS A 400 33.64 23.93 3.51
N VAL A 401 33.84 24.08 4.83
CA VAL A 401 34.31 22.99 5.68
C VAL A 401 33.10 22.18 6.14
N LEU A 402 33.04 20.91 5.76
CA LEU A 402 32.05 19.98 6.31
C LEU A 402 32.58 19.42 7.63
N ARG A 403 31.75 19.40 8.67
CA ARG A 403 32.14 18.89 10.00
C ARG A 403 32.72 17.48 9.89
N GLY A 404 33.97 17.28 10.31
CA GLY A 404 34.63 15.98 10.28
C GLY A 404 35.11 15.54 8.89
N VAL A 405 35.19 16.46 7.92
CA VAL A 405 35.92 16.29 6.64
C VAL A 405 37.14 17.21 6.68
N ALA A 406 38.32 16.66 6.40
CA ALA A 406 39.58 17.40 6.51
C ALA A 406 39.74 18.47 5.41
N GLU A 407 39.17 18.22 4.23
CA GLU A 407 39.28 19.10 3.07
C GLU A 407 38.02 19.96 2.91
N MET A 408 38.20 21.21 2.45
CA MET A 408 37.08 22.03 2.02
C MET A 408 36.46 21.44 0.76
N ARG A 409 35.14 21.42 0.70
CA ARG A 409 34.38 20.99 -0.48
C ARG A 409 33.76 22.20 -1.15
N GLU A 410 33.81 22.23 -2.48
CA GLU A 410 33.03 23.19 -3.24
C GLU A 410 31.56 22.76 -3.24
N VAL A 411 30.69 23.70 -2.92
CA VAL A 411 29.25 23.50 -2.78
C VAL A 411 28.55 24.34 -3.82
N PHE A 412 27.52 23.79 -4.44
CA PHE A 412 26.72 24.44 -5.46
C PHE A 412 25.27 24.57 -4.99
N GLY A 413 24.51 25.49 -5.54
CA GLY A 413 23.08 25.63 -5.25
C GLY A 413 22.34 26.35 -6.37
N LEU A 414 21.05 26.59 -6.17
CA LEU A 414 20.25 27.37 -7.11
C LEU A 414 20.74 28.82 -7.16
N ALA A 415 20.71 29.42 -8.35
CA ALA A 415 20.93 30.86 -8.49
C ALA A 415 19.86 31.63 -7.72
N LYS A 416 20.26 32.68 -6.99
CA LYS A 416 19.37 33.57 -6.24
C LYS A 416 18.61 34.53 -7.14
#